data_AF-A0A1F1FA62-F1
#
_entry.id   AF-A0A1F1FA62-F1
#
_cell.length_a   1.000
_cell.length_b   1.000
_cell.length_c   1.000
_cell.angle_alpha   90.00
_cell.angle_beta   90.00
_cell.angle_gamma   90.00
#
_symmetry.space_group_name_H-M   'P 1'
#
loop_
_entity.id
_entity.type
_entity.pdbx_description
1 polymer ?
#
loop_
_entity_poly.entity_id
_entity_poly.type
_entity_poly.pdbx_seq_one_letter_code
_entity_poly.pdbx_strand_id
1 'polypeptide(L)'
;MASLLNRILTLLGHAASDALAQKPSAPSGTSGSTPSGSAEPAQSRTPKSSAAPSSRGVSVYDVSALGLPAFSYSPDPDGEADPGEVVWAWVPFEEDPSQGKDRPVLVLARHETRLVVAQMTSKDHDRDAAQEARWGRFWYDVGTGDWDRQGRPSEVRLDRLLLVEPASVRREGATMNQEVFDGVVAALRHHHS
;
A
#
# COMPACT_ATOMS: atom_id res chain seq x y z
N MET A 1 -21.31 34.99 5.86
CA MET A 1 -21.71 34.06 6.95
C MET A 1 -22.90 33.24 6.47
N ALA A 2 -22.66 32.01 6.02
CA ALA A 2 -23.68 31.00 5.70
C ALA A 2 -22.98 29.65 5.85
N SER A 3 -23.00 29.08 7.05
CA SER A 3 -23.95 28.05 7.50
C SER A 3 -23.56 26.66 6.99
N LEU A 4 -22.63 26.03 7.72
CA LEU A 4 -22.34 24.60 7.65
C LEU A 4 -23.61 23.83 8.00
N LEU A 5 -24.09 23.00 7.08
CA LEU A 5 -25.08 21.98 7.37
C LEU A 5 -24.38 20.66 7.60
N ASN A 6 -24.16 20.36 8.88
CA ASN A 6 -24.00 19.01 9.40
C ASN A 6 -25.21 18.17 8.96
N ARG A 7 -24.96 17.05 8.28
CA ARG A 7 -25.96 15.98 8.15
C ARG A 7 -25.46 14.72 8.83
N ILE A 8 -26.02 14.54 10.03
CA ILE A 8 -26.03 13.32 10.82
C ILE A 8 -26.86 12.27 10.06
N LEU A 9 -26.31 11.07 9.89
CA LEU A 9 -27.08 9.86 9.62
C LEU A 9 -26.64 8.76 10.58
N THR A 10 -27.56 8.40 11.45
CA THR A 10 -27.49 7.34 12.46
C THR A 10 -28.16 6.09 11.89
N LEU A 11 -27.52 4.91 11.96
CA LEU A 11 -28.15 3.57 11.96
C LEU A 11 -27.10 2.58 12.55
N LEU A 12 -27.18 2.07 13.80
CA LEU A 12 -28.03 1.06 14.46
C LEU A 12 -27.73 -0.43 14.11
N GLY A 13 -27.24 -1.17 15.13
CA GLY A 13 -27.32 -2.64 15.33
C GLY A 13 -26.30 -3.50 14.56
N HIS A 14 -25.75 -4.62 15.05
CA HIS A 14 -26.12 -5.51 16.15
C HIS A 14 -24.87 -6.17 16.76
N ALA A 15 -24.96 -6.42 18.05
CA ALA A 15 -24.06 -7.26 18.82
C ALA A 15 -24.19 -8.74 18.42
N ALA A 16 -23.07 -9.46 18.48
CA ALA A 16 -23.06 -10.90 18.72
C ALA A 16 -21.87 -11.22 19.64
N SER A 17 -22.19 -11.82 20.78
CA SER A 17 -21.29 -12.33 21.80
C SER A 17 -21.13 -13.86 21.65
N ASP A 18 -20.24 -14.41 22.49
CA ASP A 18 -20.02 -15.82 22.87
C ASP A 18 -19.12 -16.67 21.95
N ALA A 19 -18.33 -17.63 22.45
CA ALA A 19 -17.75 -17.95 23.75
C ALA A 19 -16.93 -19.25 23.57
N LEU A 20 -15.86 -19.39 24.35
CA LEU A 20 -15.32 -20.62 24.97
C LEU A 20 -15.26 -21.95 24.17
N ALA A 21 -14.05 -22.52 24.06
CA ALA A 21 -13.79 -23.90 24.48
C ALA A 21 -12.28 -24.21 24.60
N GLN A 22 -11.96 -25.00 25.62
CA GLN A 22 -10.63 -25.31 26.17
C GLN A 22 -9.93 -26.53 25.55
N LYS A 23 -8.59 -26.50 25.63
CA LYS A 23 -7.54 -27.56 25.63
C LYS A 23 -7.86 -28.72 26.62
N PRO A 24 -7.28 -29.97 26.64
CA PRO A 24 -5.89 -30.46 26.37
C PRO A 24 -5.80 -31.82 25.61
N SER A 25 -4.68 -32.50 25.30
CA SER A 25 -3.45 -32.89 26.03
C SER A 25 -2.35 -33.43 25.08
N ALA A 26 -1.09 -33.41 25.53
CA ALA A 26 0.07 -34.14 24.99
C ALA A 26 0.15 -35.57 25.62
N PRO A 27 1.13 -36.47 25.31
CA PRO A 27 2.55 -36.24 25.67
C PRO A 27 3.67 -36.94 24.83
N SER A 28 4.90 -36.46 25.09
CA SER A 28 6.21 -37.15 25.17
C SER A 28 6.91 -37.78 23.95
N GLY A 29 8.08 -37.21 23.63
CA GLY A 29 9.20 -37.88 22.97
C GLY A 29 10.51 -37.14 23.24
N THR A 30 11.31 -37.65 24.19
CA THR A 30 12.62 -37.13 24.63
C THR A 30 13.75 -37.82 23.86
N SER A 31 14.76 -37.05 23.45
CA SER A 31 16.21 -37.35 23.34
C SER A 31 16.79 -36.35 22.32
N GLY A 32 17.86 -35.57 22.51
CA GLY A 32 18.98 -35.60 23.45
C GLY A 32 20.26 -35.27 22.66
N SER A 33 21.03 -34.28 23.14
CA SER A 33 22.48 -34.09 22.95
C SER A 33 23.02 -33.22 21.79
N THR A 34 23.41 -31.99 22.17
CA THR A 34 24.58 -31.19 21.73
C THR A 34 25.90 -31.81 22.24
N PRO A 35 27.11 -31.56 21.66
CA PRO A 35 27.80 -30.26 21.83
C PRO A 35 28.79 -29.77 20.75
N SER A 36 28.96 -28.44 20.77
CA SER A 36 30.19 -27.63 20.70
C SER A 36 31.14 -27.68 19.49
N GLY A 37 31.44 -26.49 18.94
CA GLY A 37 32.81 -26.14 18.59
C GLY A 37 33.01 -25.30 17.32
N SER A 38 33.31 -24.01 17.53
CA SER A 38 34.40 -23.24 16.89
C SER A 38 33.98 -21.90 16.27
N ALA A 39 34.76 -20.89 16.66
CA ALA A 39 34.62 -19.48 16.38
C ALA A 39 35.43 -19.03 15.14
N GLU A 40 34.97 -17.90 14.57
CA GLU A 40 35.66 -16.88 13.77
C GLU A 40 36.10 -17.16 12.31
N PRO A 41 36.24 -16.12 11.44
CA PRO A 41 36.27 -14.68 11.75
C PRO A 41 35.21 -13.81 11.07
N ALA A 42 34.98 -12.66 11.70
CA ALA A 42 34.17 -11.55 11.23
C ALA A 42 34.77 -10.94 9.94
N GLN A 43 34.07 -11.08 8.82
CA GLN A 43 34.27 -10.24 7.66
C GLN A 43 33.30 -9.06 7.72
N SER A 44 33.90 -7.91 7.89
CA SER A 44 33.37 -6.55 7.82
C SER A 44 32.34 -6.39 6.70
N ARG A 45 31.06 -6.35 7.07
CA ARG A 45 29.98 -5.95 6.17
C ARG A 45 29.87 -4.42 6.20
N THR A 46 30.44 -3.79 5.19
CA THR A 46 30.04 -2.44 4.78
C THR A 46 28.54 -2.44 4.46
N PRO A 47 27.73 -1.50 4.97
CA PRO A 47 26.34 -1.40 4.52
C PRO A 47 26.33 -0.69 3.16
N LYS A 48 26.13 -1.47 2.09
CA LYS A 48 25.72 -0.91 0.79
C LYS A 48 24.21 -1.09 0.68
N SER A 49 23.52 0.04 0.58
CA SER A 49 22.12 0.18 0.18
C SER A 49 21.74 -0.73 -0.98
N SER A 50 20.47 -1.13 -0.97
CA SER A 50 19.53 -1.26 -2.11
C SER A 50 18.54 -2.38 -1.78
N ALA A 51 17.28 -2.01 -1.56
CA ALA A 51 16.18 -2.96 -1.36
C ALA A 51 16.22 -4.04 -2.45
N ALA A 52 16.24 -5.31 -2.03
CA ALA A 52 16.11 -6.42 -2.97
C ALA A 52 14.79 -6.24 -3.74
N PRO A 53 14.79 -6.33 -5.09
CA PRO A 53 13.54 -6.32 -5.84
C PRO A 53 12.68 -7.46 -5.32
N SER A 54 11.38 -7.21 -5.06
CA SER A 54 10.49 -8.34 -4.79
C SER A 54 10.52 -9.25 -6.02
N SER A 55 10.44 -10.56 -5.80
CA SER A 55 10.42 -11.58 -6.87
C SER A 55 9.23 -11.46 -7.83
N ARG A 56 8.42 -10.41 -7.71
CA ARG A 56 7.19 -10.14 -8.45
C ARG A 56 7.19 -8.79 -9.17
N GLY A 57 8.36 -8.26 -9.53
CA GLY A 57 8.46 -7.03 -10.34
C GLY A 57 7.99 -5.76 -9.62
N VAL A 58 7.89 -5.78 -8.29
CA VAL A 58 7.51 -4.61 -7.48
C VAL A 58 8.63 -4.22 -6.51
N SER A 59 8.90 -2.93 -6.40
CA SER A 59 9.93 -2.36 -5.51
C SER A 59 9.46 -1.00 -4.98
N VAL A 60 10.14 -0.46 -3.98
CA VAL A 60 9.85 0.90 -3.50
C VAL A 60 10.46 1.93 -4.45
N TYR A 61 9.70 2.97 -4.80
CA TYR A 61 10.22 4.13 -5.51
C TYR A 61 10.92 5.07 -4.52
N ASP A 62 12.22 5.25 -4.66
CA ASP A 62 13.03 6.06 -3.74
C ASP A 62 12.89 7.55 -4.08
N VAL A 63 11.87 8.19 -3.50
CA VAL A 63 11.60 9.63 -3.66
C VAL A 63 12.78 10.47 -3.15
N SER A 64 13.50 10.01 -2.13
CA SER A 64 14.62 10.76 -1.55
C SER A 64 15.82 10.84 -2.49
N ALA A 65 16.06 9.78 -3.27
CA ALA A 65 17.14 9.72 -4.23
C ALA A 65 16.75 10.24 -5.63
N LEU A 66 15.51 10.00 -6.06
CA LEU A 66 15.05 10.28 -7.43
C LEU A 66 14.19 11.56 -7.54
N GLY A 67 13.73 12.11 -6.42
CA GLY A 67 12.69 13.13 -6.37
C GLY A 67 11.29 12.55 -6.62
N LEU A 68 10.28 13.43 -6.68
CA LEU A 68 8.93 13.04 -7.09
C LEU A 68 8.92 12.68 -8.59
N PRO A 69 8.10 11.70 -9.00
CA PRO A 69 8.00 11.33 -10.41
C PRO A 69 7.37 12.46 -11.24
N ALA A 70 7.59 12.42 -12.56
CA ALA A 70 6.90 13.30 -13.50
C ALA A 70 5.44 12.87 -13.65
N PHE A 71 4.58 13.33 -12.73
CA PHE A 71 3.15 13.04 -12.74
C PHE A 71 2.49 13.40 -14.07
N SER A 72 1.62 12.52 -14.56
CA SER A 72 0.85 12.73 -15.78
C SER A 72 -0.53 12.12 -15.63
N TYR A 73 -1.52 12.71 -16.28
CA TYR A 73 -2.85 12.13 -16.41
C TYR A 73 -3.13 11.84 -17.88
N SER A 74 -3.16 10.57 -18.23
CA SER A 74 -3.36 10.10 -19.60
C SER A 74 -3.97 8.69 -19.61
N PRO A 75 -5.11 8.46 -18.93
CA PRO A 75 -5.71 7.12 -18.89
C PRO A 75 -6.19 6.72 -20.28
N ASP A 76 -5.91 5.48 -20.65
CA ASP A 76 -6.37 4.85 -21.89
C ASP A 76 -6.70 3.38 -21.58
N PRO A 77 -7.99 3.01 -21.43
CA PRO A 77 -8.39 1.67 -21.00
C PRO A 77 -8.27 0.64 -22.13
N ASP A 78 -7.06 0.48 -22.68
CA ASP A 78 -6.71 -0.43 -23.77
C ASP A 78 -6.26 -1.82 -23.29
N GLY A 79 -6.08 -1.95 -21.96
CA GLY A 79 -5.64 -3.17 -21.29
C GLY A 79 -4.24 -3.08 -20.71
N GLU A 80 -3.46 -2.09 -21.11
CA GLU A 80 -2.22 -1.67 -20.46
C GLU A 80 -2.53 -0.64 -19.37
N ALA A 81 -1.66 -0.55 -18.36
CA ALA A 81 -1.89 0.35 -17.23
C ALA A 81 -1.29 1.73 -17.52
N ASP A 82 -2.13 2.76 -17.43
CA ASP A 82 -1.72 4.15 -17.73
C ASP A 82 -1.89 5.13 -16.57
N PRO A 83 -1.09 6.21 -16.52
CA PRO A 83 -1.23 7.23 -15.50
C PRO A 83 -2.65 7.81 -15.44
N GLY A 84 -3.24 7.79 -14.25
CA GLY A 84 -4.65 8.12 -14.03
C GLY A 84 -5.56 6.89 -13.87
N GLU A 85 -5.06 5.68 -14.09
CA GLU A 85 -5.82 4.45 -13.87
C GLU A 85 -5.54 3.81 -12.51
N VAL A 86 -6.56 3.14 -11.97
CA VAL A 86 -6.48 2.29 -10.79
C VAL A 86 -6.44 0.83 -11.24
N VAL A 87 -5.32 0.17 -11.01
CA VAL A 87 -5.10 -1.23 -11.41
C VAL A 87 -4.79 -2.10 -10.20
N TRP A 88 -4.86 -3.42 -10.37
CA TRP A 88 -4.48 -4.36 -9.31
C TRP A 88 -3.04 -4.83 -9.47
N ALA A 89 -2.26 -4.73 -8.40
CA ALA A 89 -0.89 -5.20 -8.34
C ALA A 89 -0.60 -5.89 -7.00
N TRP A 90 0.45 -6.70 -6.98
CA TRP A 90 0.99 -7.24 -5.74
C TRP A 90 1.68 -6.13 -4.94
N VAL A 91 1.20 -5.83 -3.74
CA VAL A 91 1.84 -4.84 -2.87
C VAL A 91 2.55 -5.54 -1.71
N PRO A 92 3.89 -5.42 -1.62
CA PRO A 92 4.66 -5.99 -0.51
C PRO A 92 4.29 -5.36 0.84
N PHE A 93 4.29 -6.17 1.89
CA PHE A 93 4.23 -5.65 3.27
C PHE A 93 5.52 -4.89 3.60
N GLU A 94 5.46 -4.00 4.59
CA GLU A 94 6.60 -3.15 4.95
C GLU A 94 7.57 -3.88 5.87
N GLU A 95 7.01 -4.68 6.78
CA GLU A 95 7.73 -5.46 7.78
C GLU A 95 8.48 -6.63 7.15
N ASP A 96 7.90 -7.22 6.09
CA ASP A 96 8.47 -8.32 5.33
C ASP A 96 8.12 -8.20 3.84
N PRO A 97 9.03 -7.65 3.01
CA PRO A 97 8.82 -7.51 1.57
C PRO A 97 8.72 -8.83 0.79
N SER A 98 9.03 -9.97 1.40
CA SER A 98 8.79 -11.29 0.80
C SER A 98 7.29 -11.66 0.84
N GLN A 99 6.53 -11.03 1.73
CA GLN A 99 5.09 -11.13 1.83
C GLN A 99 4.38 -9.90 1.27
N GLY A 100 3.08 -10.00 1.09
CA GLY A 100 2.27 -8.97 0.46
C GLY A 100 0.86 -9.46 0.17
N LYS A 101 0.11 -8.66 -0.57
CA LYS A 101 -1.19 -9.05 -1.12
C LYS A 101 -1.56 -8.22 -2.33
N ASP A 102 -2.49 -8.72 -3.12
CA ASP A 102 -3.05 -7.95 -4.23
C ASP A 102 -3.91 -6.79 -3.67
N ARG A 103 -3.70 -5.60 -4.24
CA ARG A 103 -4.41 -4.39 -3.88
C ARG A 103 -4.63 -3.51 -5.11
N PRO A 104 -5.68 -2.66 -5.09
CA PRO A 104 -5.73 -1.54 -6.01
C PRO A 104 -4.54 -0.60 -5.77
N VAL A 105 -4.00 -0.06 -6.85
CA VAL A 105 -2.96 0.96 -6.88
C VAL A 105 -3.31 2.00 -7.94
N LEU A 106 -3.10 3.27 -7.63
CA LEU A 106 -3.24 4.36 -8.60
C LEU A 106 -1.92 4.53 -9.36
N VAL A 107 -1.96 4.46 -10.68
CA VAL A 107 -0.80 4.75 -11.54
C VAL A 107 -0.63 6.27 -11.64
N LEU A 108 0.55 6.75 -11.25
CA LEU A 108 0.84 8.19 -11.12
C LEU A 108 1.69 8.72 -12.28
N ALA A 109 2.60 7.88 -12.78
CA ALA A 109 3.57 8.24 -13.80
C ALA A 109 4.21 6.98 -14.42
N ARG A 110 4.86 7.18 -15.56
CA ARG A 110 5.85 6.23 -16.10
C ARG A 110 7.26 6.69 -15.68
N HIS A 111 8.09 5.75 -15.26
CA HIS A 111 9.50 5.98 -14.94
C HIS A 111 10.33 4.91 -15.65
N GLU A 112 11.06 5.34 -16.68
CA GLU A 112 11.72 4.43 -17.63
C GLU A 112 10.71 3.42 -18.22
N THR A 113 10.91 2.14 -17.98
CA THR A 113 10.04 1.04 -18.43
C THR A 113 9.04 0.59 -17.38
N ARG A 114 8.99 1.28 -16.23
CA ARG A 114 8.17 0.92 -15.07
C ARG A 114 7.08 1.95 -14.78
N LEU A 115 6.13 1.55 -13.97
CA LEU A 115 5.05 2.39 -13.47
C LEU A 115 5.38 2.85 -12.06
N VAL A 116 5.20 4.12 -11.77
CA VAL A 116 5.19 4.64 -10.39
C VAL A 116 3.75 4.66 -9.92
N VAL A 117 3.47 4.00 -8.79
CA VAL A 117 2.11 3.80 -8.29
C VAL A 117 1.98 4.14 -6.81
N ALA A 118 0.80 4.59 -6.39
CA ALA A 118 0.42 4.72 -4.98
C ALA A 118 -0.52 3.59 -4.55
N GLN A 119 -0.27 3.03 -3.37
CA GLN A 119 -1.12 2.00 -2.76
C GLN A 119 -2.50 2.58 -2.42
N MET A 120 -3.57 1.82 -2.69
CA MET A 120 -4.93 2.16 -2.27
C MET A 120 -5.49 1.21 -1.19
N THR A 121 -6.46 1.72 -0.44
CA THR A 121 -7.22 0.96 0.56
C THR A 121 -8.62 1.53 0.73
N SER A 122 -9.61 0.69 1.04
CA SER A 122 -10.95 1.13 1.47
C SER A 122 -11.13 1.07 2.99
N LYS A 123 -10.03 0.96 3.73
CA LYS A 123 -10.02 1.11 5.18
C LYS A 123 -10.00 2.61 5.45
N ASP A 124 -10.99 3.09 6.19
CA ASP A 124 -11.06 4.46 6.71
C ASP A 124 -9.94 4.66 7.73
N HIS A 125 -9.06 5.62 7.46
CA HIS A 125 -7.98 6.04 8.33
C HIS A 125 -8.18 7.45 8.91
N ASP A 126 -9.31 8.13 8.68
CA ASP A 126 -9.56 9.48 9.20
C ASP A 126 -9.56 9.51 10.73
N ARG A 127 -10.23 8.53 11.34
CA ARG A 127 -10.36 8.44 12.80
C ARG A 127 -9.04 8.11 13.49
N ASP A 128 -8.13 7.52 12.73
CA ASP A 128 -6.82 7.07 13.21
C ASP A 128 -5.67 7.87 12.59
N ALA A 129 -5.93 8.98 11.88
CA ALA A 129 -4.92 9.70 11.09
C ALA A 129 -3.70 10.13 11.92
N ALA A 130 -3.93 10.63 13.14
CA ALA A 130 -2.86 10.99 14.07
C ALA A 130 -2.07 9.77 14.56
N GLN A 131 -2.71 8.60 14.66
CA GLN A 131 -2.04 7.35 15.00
C GLN A 131 -1.23 6.84 13.80
N GLU A 132 -1.78 6.85 12.59
CA GLU A 132 -1.11 6.50 11.33
C GLU A 132 0.13 7.36 11.09
N ALA A 133 0.03 8.68 11.29
CA ALA A 133 1.14 9.61 11.13
C ALA A 133 2.30 9.34 12.11
N ARG A 134 2.02 8.82 13.31
CA ARG A 134 3.08 8.39 14.26
C ARG A 134 3.89 7.20 13.74
N TRP A 135 3.30 6.41 12.85
CA TRP A 135 3.96 5.32 12.15
C TRP A 135 4.48 5.76 10.77
N GLY A 136 4.46 7.06 10.47
CA GLY A 136 4.91 7.60 9.19
C GLY A 136 3.97 7.34 8.02
N ARG A 137 2.72 6.94 8.26
CA ARG A 137 1.74 6.63 7.21
C ARG A 137 0.78 7.79 7.00
N PHE A 138 0.63 8.19 5.75
CA PHE A 138 -0.20 9.32 5.35
C PHE A 138 -1.12 8.91 4.21
N TRP A 139 -2.40 9.23 4.35
CA TRP A 139 -3.46 8.81 3.44
C TRP A 139 -4.22 10.04 2.93
N TYR A 140 -4.75 9.94 1.71
CA TYR A 140 -5.58 10.97 1.09
C TYR A 140 -6.84 10.34 0.51
N ASP A 141 -8.00 10.93 0.82
CA ASP A 141 -9.29 10.49 0.33
C ASP A 141 -9.42 10.65 -1.18
N VAL A 142 -9.81 9.57 -1.86
CA VAL A 142 -10.16 9.59 -3.29
C VAL A 142 -11.63 9.25 -3.53
N GLY A 143 -12.40 9.05 -2.46
CA GLY A 143 -13.83 8.74 -2.55
C GLY A 143 -14.09 7.38 -3.17
N THR A 144 -15.18 7.25 -3.91
CA THR A 144 -15.67 6.00 -4.50
C THR A 144 -15.37 5.95 -5.99
N GLY A 145 -15.21 4.74 -6.54
CA GLY A 145 -15.16 4.55 -8.00
C GLY A 145 -15.19 3.08 -8.40
N ASP A 146 -15.20 2.84 -9.71
CA ASP A 146 -15.44 1.52 -10.31
C ASP A 146 -14.36 0.48 -9.97
N TRP A 147 -13.22 0.91 -9.40
CA TRP A 147 -12.18 0.03 -8.87
C TRP A 147 -12.63 -0.82 -7.68
N ASP A 148 -13.68 -0.39 -6.96
CA ASP A 148 -14.31 -1.17 -5.90
C ASP A 148 -15.76 -1.48 -6.28
N ARG A 149 -16.05 -2.76 -6.54
CA ARG A 149 -17.40 -3.25 -6.86
C ARG A 149 -18.45 -2.96 -5.77
N GLN A 150 -18.02 -2.75 -4.53
CA GLN A 150 -18.91 -2.37 -3.42
C GLN A 150 -19.11 -0.85 -3.33
N GLY A 151 -18.41 -0.06 -4.16
CA GLY A 151 -18.49 1.40 -4.18
C GLY A 151 -18.06 2.03 -2.85
N ARG A 152 -17.11 1.42 -2.13
CA ARG A 152 -16.68 1.95 -0.83
C ARG A 152 -15.73 3.14 -1.03
N PRO A 153 -15.79 4.15 -0.14
CA PRO A 153 -14.78 5.18 -0.08
C PRO A 153 -13.40 4.56 0.07
N SER A 154 -12.44 5.12 -0.66
CA SER A 154 -11.07 4.64 -0.72
C SER A 154 -10.10 5.80 -0.53
N GLU A 155 -8.90 5.45 -0.10
CA GLU A 155 -7.78 6.34 0.16
C GLU A 155 -6.55 5.88 -0.60
N VAL A 156 -5.68 6.82 -0.98
CA VAL A 156 -4.33 6.57 -1.51
C VAL A 156 -3.27 6.90 -0.48
N ARG A 157 -2.21 6.09 -0.44
CA ARG A 157 -1.05 6.31 0.44
C ARG A 157 -0.08 7.31 -0.17
N LEU A 158 0.40 8.26 0.64
CA LEU A 158 1.26 9.37 0.22
C LEU A 158 2.74 9.17 0.54
N ASP A 159 3.05 8.48 1.64
CA ASP A 159 4.42 8.32 2.15
C ASP A 159 5.23 7.23 1.44
N ARG A 160 4.54 6.33 0.72
CA ARG A 160 5.15 5.16 0.10
C ARG A 160 4.68 4.97 -1.34
N LEU A 161 5.56 5.33 -2.28
CA LEU A 161 5.39 5.05 -3.70
C LEU A 161 6.11 3.75 -4.09
N LEU A 162 5.57 3.05 -5.08
CA LEU A 162 6.12 1.79 -5.59
C LEU A 162 6.47 1.91 -7.07
N LEU A 163 7.53 1.21 -7.47
CA LEU A 163 7.84 0.90 -8.86
C LEU A 163 7.30 -0.49 -9.20
N VAL A 164 6.50 -0.58 -10.26
CA VAL A 164 5.87 -1.80 -10.74
C VAL A 164 6.28 -2.04 -12.20
N GLU A 165 6.71 -3.26 -12.50
CA GLU A 165 6.88 -3.71 -13.88
C GLU A 165 5.49 -3.87 -14.54
N PRO A 166 5.27 -3.33 -15.75
CA PRO A 166 3.95 -3.41 -16.41
C PRO A 166 3.41 -4.84 -16.50
N ALA A 167 4.27 -5.82 -16.80
CA ALA A 167 3.92 -7.23 -16.86
C ALA A 167 3.48 -7.85 -15.51
N SER A 168 3.70 -7.16 -14.39
CA SER A 168 3.27 -7.58 -13.05
C SER A 168 1.90 -7.03 -12.65
N VAL A 169 1.27 -6.20 -13.49
CA VAL A 169 -0.12 -5.74 -13.32
C VAL A 169 -1.08 -6.89 -13.63
N ARG A 170 -2.13 -7.05 -12.80
CA ARG A 170 -2.98 -8.26 -12.80
C ARG A 170 -4.42 -8.09 -13.34
N ARG A 171 -4.86 -6.89 -13.77
CA ARG A 171 -6.23 -6.46 -14.23
C ARG A 171 -7.25 -6.15 -13.11
N GLU A 172 -8.41 -5.51 -13.33
CA GLU A 172 -8.95 -4.63 -14.39
C GLU A 172 -8.75 -3.17 -13.94
N GLY A 173 -8.44 -2.28 -14.88
CA GLY A 173 -8.25 -0.86 -14.64
C GLY A 173 -9.58 -0.12 -14.53
N ALA A 174 -9.70 0.82 -13.59
CA ALA A 174 -10.72 1.85 -13.60
C ALA A 174 -10.07 3.22 -13.74
N THR A 175 -10.68 4.13 -14.49
CA THR A 175 -10.14 5.49 -14.64
C THR A 175 -10.49 6.33 -13.40
N MET A 176 -9.47 6.89 -12.74
CA MET A 176 -9.65 7.89 -11.71
C MET A 176 -10.15 9.20 -12.35
N ASN A 177 -11.08 9.89 -11.70
CA ASN A 177 -11.46 11.23 -12.13
C ASN A 177 -10.24 12.18 -12.08
N GLN A 178 -10.08 13.03 -13.11
CA GLN A 178 -8.93 13.93 -13.23
C GLN A 178 -8.79 14.89 -12.04
N GLU A 179 -9.88 15.46 -11.53
CA GLU A 179 -9.84 16.38 -10.39
C GLU A 179 -9.35 15.68 -9.12
N VAL A 180 -9.78 14.44 -8.90
CA VAL A 180 -9.32 13.61 -7.78
C VAL A 180 -7.84 13.27 -7.94
N PHE A 181 -7.41 12.88 -9.14
CA PHE A 181 -6.01 12.63 -9.45
C PHE A 181 -5.12 13.87 -9.16
N ASP A 182 -5.55 15.05 -9.59
CA ASP A 182 -4.83 16.30 -9.34
C ASP A 182 -4.74 16.61 -7.84
N GLY A 183 -5.80 16.30 -7.07
CA GLY A 183 -5.80 16.35 -5.61
C GLY A 183 -4.74 15.44 -4.98
N VAL A 184 -4.63 14.19 -5.46
CA VAL A 184 -3.58 13.25 -5.03
C VAL A 184 -2.19 13.80 -5.34
N VAL A 185 -1.97 14.33 -6.54
CA VAL A 185 -0.68 14.91 -6.94
C VAL A 185 -0.31 16.10 -6.05
N ALA A 186 -1.28 16.96 -5.73
CA ALA A 186 -1.06 18.07 -4.81
C ALA A 186 -0.70 17.59 -3.40
N ALA A 187 -1.39 16.57 -2.88
CA ALA A 187 -1.12 15.97 -1.58
C ALA A 187 0.26 15.31 -1.52
N LEU A 188 0.67 14.59 -2.58
CA LEU A 188 2.02 14.02 -2.69
C LEU A 188 3.09 15.11 -2.69
N ARG A 189 2.90 16.18 -3.46
CA ARG A 189 3.83 17.33 -3.48
C ARG A 189 3.95 18.00 -2.12
N HIS A 190 2.84 18.15 -1.40
CA HIS A 190 2.84 18.73 -0.06
C HIS A 190 3.53 17.82 0.97
N HIS A 191 3.32 16.51 0.88
CA HIS A 191 3.91 15.56 1.82
C HIS A 191 5.44 15.46 1.67
N HIS A 192 5.96 15.56 0.43
CA HIS A 192 7.39 15.42 0.10
C HIS A 192 8.13 16.77 -0.11
N SER A 193 7.55 17.90 0.31
CA SER A 193 8.17 19.23 0.20
C SER A 193 9.19 19.53 1.29
#